data_AF-A0A087TXV3-F1
#
_entry.id   AF-A0A087TXV3-F1
#
_cell.length_a   1.000
_cell.length_b   1.000
_cell.length_c   1.000
_cell.angle_alpha   90.00
_cell.angle_beta   90.00
_cell.angle_gamma   90.00
#
_symmetry.space_group_name_H-M   'P 1'
#
loop_
_entity.id
_entity.type
_entity.pdbx_description
1 polymer ?
#
loop_
_entity_poly.entity_id
_entity_poly.type
_entity_poly.pdbx_seq_one_letter_code
_entity_poly.pdbx_strand_id
1 'polypeptide(L)'
;MWQFAPNSIHYLLSLWQRMVASVPYVKASEPHLLETYTPEVTHAFITSRLESVAVVLRDGLEDPLEDLGMVQQQLDQMSIIGRCEYEKTCTLLVQLFDQTAQRYQELINNVPASQVDVAIQEGQLTWLVYIIAAAIGGRVSFNTADEYDTMDGELICRVLQLMNLTDNRISQGGCEKLELAMIYFFEQFRKIYVGDQIQRTSKVYKRLSEVLGVADEAMVLSVFIRKILTNLKYWSRSEQIINRTLQLLSDLSVGYTSVRKLVKLEEVQFMLHNHTSEHFPFLGSAMQLSDMRCRSVFYTALGRLLLINLGEDEDKFEQFMMPLTGKHEY
;
A
#
# COMPACT_ATOMS: atom_id res chain seq x y z
N MET A 1 6.09 -11.91 -23.58
CA MET A 1 6.81 -12.81 -22.64
C MET A 1 5.89 -13.46 -21.61
N TRP A 2 4.94 -12.74 -20.99
CA TRP A 2 4.07 -13.30 -19.94
C TRP A 2 3.16 -14.46 -20.37
N GLN A 3 2.77 -14.54 -21.66
CA GLN A 3 1.97 -15.64 -22.23
C GLN A 3 2.77 -16.95 -22.38
N PHE A 4 4.10 -16.88 -22.43
CA PHE A 4 4.95 -18.06 -22.63
C PHE A 4 5.47 -18.53 -21.27
N ALA A 5 4.78 -19.54 -20.71
CA ALA A 5 5.12 -20.25 -19.48
C ALA A 5 5.07 -19.39 -18.18
N PRO A 6 3.87 -19.04 -17.67
CA PRO A 6 3.71 -18.30 -16.42
C PRO A 6 4.41 -18.96 -15.22
N ASN A 7 4.47 -20.29 -15.20
CA ASN A 7 5.16 -21.06 -14.16
C ASN A 7 6.69 -20.92 -14.23
N SER A 8 7.26 -20.62 -15.40
CA SER A 8 8.72 -20.49 -15.57
C SER A 8 9.27 -19.16 -15.04
N ILE A 9 8.43 -18.12 -15.00
CA ILE A 9 8.83 -16.78 -14.54
C ILE A 9 9.33 -16.85 -13.09
N HIS A 10 8.62 -17.58 -12.22
CA HIS A 10 9.02 -17.75 -10.83
C HIS A 10 10.44 -18.34 -10.71
N TYR A 11 10.78 -19.36 -11.49
CA TYR A 11 12.10 -19.98 -11.45
C TYR A 11 13.19 -19.05 -12.01
N LEU A 12 12.90 -18.31 -13.07
CA LEU A 12 13.84 -17.32 -13.62
C LEU A 12 14.13 -16.20 -12.61
N LEU A 13 13.09 -15.64 -12.00
CA LEU A 13 13.24 -14.61 -10.97
C LEU A 13 13.97 -15.15 -9.73
N SER A 14 13.68 -16.40 -9.32
CA SER A 14 14.40 -17.06 -8.23
C SER A 14 15.90 -17.18 -8.51
N LEU A 15 16.28 -17.49 -9.75
CA LEU A 15 17.68 -17.58 -10.15
C LEU A 15 18.37 -16.22 -10.03
N TRP A 16 17.78 -15.17 -10.63
CA TRP A 16 18.32 -13.80 -10.56
C TRP A 16 18.41 -13.27 -9.13
N GLN A 17 17.36 -13.48 -8.33
CA GLN A 17 17.32 -13.12 -6.92
C GLN A 17 18.48 -13.76 -6.16
N ARG A 18 18.72 -15.08 -6.34
CA ARG A 18 19.82 -15.79 -5.68
C ARG A 18 21.19 -15.30 -6.13
N MET A 19 21.35 -14.98 -7.42
CA MET A 19 22.59 -14.40 -7.93
C MET A 19 22.88 -13.06 -7.26
N VAL A 20 21.91 -12.14 -7.23
CA VAL A 20 22.05 -10.82 -6.59
C VAL A 20 22.29 -10.95 -5.08
N ALA A 21 21.50 -11.77 -4.39
CA ALA A 21 21.63 -11.95 -2.94
C ALA A 21 22.97 -12.59 -2.53
N SER A 22 23.64 -13.30 -3.44
CA SER A 22 24.94 -13.91 -3.18
C SER A 22 26.11 -12.92 -3.26
N VAL A 23 25.95 -11.78 -3.94
CA VAL A 23 27.03 -10.80 -4.19
C VAL A 23 27.81 -10.40 -2.93
N PRO A 24 27.16 -10.07 -1.78
CA PRO A 24 27.89 -9.70 -0.57
C PRO A 24 28.78 -10.82 0.01
N TYR A 25 28.56 -12.07 -0.39
CA TYR A 25 29.26 -13.25 0.13
C TYR A 25 30.35 -13.76 -0.84
N VAL A 26 30.35 -13.30 -2.08
CA VAL A 26 31.35 -13.70 -3.08
C VAL A 26 32.63 -12.91 -2.84
N LYS A 27 33.68 -13.61 -2.39
CA LYS A 27 35.04 -13.06 -2.22
C LYS A 27 35.87 -13.11 -3.51
N ALA A 28 35.29 -13.58 -4.60
CA ALA A 28 35.99 -13.70 -5.87
C ALA A 28 36.22 -12.32 -6.47
N SER A 29 37.43 -12.09 -6.97
CA SER A 29 37.85 -10.87 -7.67
C SER A 29 37.44 -10.84 -9.15
N GLU A 30 36.69 -11.85 -9.61
CA GLU A 30 36.19 -11.89 -10.98
C GLU A 30 35.02 -10.90 -11.16
N PRO A 31 35.02 -10.11 -12.24
CA PRO A 31 33.96 -9.15 -12.49
C PRO A 31 32.64 -9.87 -12.78
N HIS A 32 31.59 -9.53 -12.04
CA HIS A 32 30.22 -9.92 -12.39
C HIS A 32 29.55 -8.83 -13.22
N LEU A 33 28.62 -9.21 -14.11
CA LEU A 33 27.86 -8.27 -14.95
C LEU A 33 26.46 -7.97 -14.40
N LEU A 34 26.23 -8.20 -13.10
CA LEU A 34 24.91 -8.00 -12.47
C LEU A 34 24.45 -6.54 -12.53
N GLU A 35 25.34 -5.57 -12.36
CA GLU A 35 25.06 -4.13 -12.48
C GLU A 35 24.61 -3.71 -13.90
N THR A 36 24.95 -4.52 -14.90
CA THR A 36 24.55 -4.32 -16.30
C THR A 36 23.24 -5.02 -16.62
N TYR A 37 23.05 -6.27 -16.17
CA TYR A 37 21.90 -7.08 -16.58
C TYR A 37 20.69 -7.01 -15.63
N THR A 38 20.88 -6.72 -14.34
CA THR A 38 19.75 -6.59 -13.41
C THR A 38 18.79 -5.43 -13.75
N PRO A 39 19.26 -4.27 -14.26
CA PRO A 39 18.36 -3.24 -14.78
C PRO A 39 17.55 -3.72 -15.99
N GLU A 40 18.16 -4.45 -16.92
CA GLU A 40 17.49 -4.98 -18.12
C GLU A 40 16.39 -5.99 -17.75
N VAL A 41 16.67 -6.89 -16.81
CA VAL A 41 15.68 -7.85 -16.28
C VAL A 41 14.53 -7.11 -15.59
N THR A 42 14.84 -6.08 -14.80
CA THR A 42 13.85 -5.25 -14.11
C THR A 42 12.97 -4.51 -15.11
N HIS A 43 13.58 -3.89 -16.13
CA HIS A 43 12.89 -3.21 -17.22
C HIS A 43 11.97 -4.16 -17.99
N ALA A 44 12.47 -5.33 -18.39
CA ALA A 44 11.70 -6.33 -19.11
C ALA A 44 10.51 -6.85 -18.28
N PHE A 45 10.73 -7.09 -16.98
CA PHE A 45 9.65 -7.51 -16.08
C PHE A 45 8.56 -6.44 -16.00
N ILE A 46 8.90 -5.21 -15.63
CA ILE A 46 7.92 -4.13 -15.44
C ILE A 46 7.15 -3.89 -16.74
N THR A 47 7.86 -3.69 -17.85
CA THR A 47 7.25 -3.44 -19.17
C THR A 47 6.27 -4.54 -19.55
N SER A 48 6.67 -5.81 -19.35
CA SER A 48 5.79 -6.95 -19.66
C SER A 48 4.48 -6.96 -18.86
N ARG A 49 4.49 -6.46 -17.61
CA ARG A 49 3.29 -6.36 -16.78
C ARG A 49 2.39 -5.22 -17.25
N LEU A 50 2.95 -4.07 -17.57
CA LEU A 50 2.18 -2.92 -18.07
C LEU A 50 1.54 -3.21 -19.43
N GLU A 51 2.26 -3.88 -20.32
CA GLU A 51 1.74 -4.32 -21.62
C GLU A 51 0.65 -5.38 -21.49
N SER A 52 0.76 -6.27 -20.49
CA SER A 52 -0.23 -7.34 -20.28
C SER A 52 -1.62 -6.81 -19.99
N VAL A 53 -1.76 -5.67 -19.31
CA VAL A 53 -3.05 -5.10 -18.89
C VAL A 53 -3.99 -4.88 -20.09
N ALA A 54 -3.49 -4.27 -21.16
CA ALA A 54 -4.30 -3.99 -22.34
C ALA A 54 -4.76 -5.28 -23.03
N VAL A 55 -3.90 -6.30 -23.05
CA VAL A 55 -4.21 -7.61 -23.65
C VAL A 55 -5.23 -8.36 -22.80
N VAL A 56 -5.05 -8.41 -21.48
CA VAL A 56 -5.99 -9.04 -20.53
C VAL A 56 -7.38 -8.45 -20.64
N LEU A 57 -7.50 -7.11 -20.65
CA LEU A 57 -8.80 -6.44 -20.70
C LEU A 57 -9.49 -6.55 -22.06
N ARG A 58 -8.74 -6.54 -23.17
CA ARG A 58 -9.31 -6.58 -24.52
C ARG A 58 -9.61 -8.00 -24.99
N ASP A 59 -8.73 -8.94 -24.68
CA ASP A 59 -8.79 -10.31 -25.18
C ASP A 59 -9.38 -11.29 -24.15
N GLY A 60 -9.70 -10.81 -22.94
CA GLY A 60 -10.34 -11.61 -21.88
C GLY A 60 -9.45 -12.73 -21.35
N LEU A 61 -8.13 -12.52 -21.34
CA LEU A 61 -7.17 -13.49 -20.80
C LEU A 61 -7.17 -13.48 -19.27
N GLU A 62 -6.60 -14.53 -18.67
CA GLU A 62 -6.41 -14.62 -17.22
C GLU A 62 -5.56 -13.45 -16.72
N ASP A 63 -6.10 -12.70 -15.75
CA ASP A 63 -5.42 -11.55 -15.17
C ASP A 63 -4.48 -12.00 -14.04
N PRO A 64 -3.16 -11.79 -14.14
CA PRO A 64 -2.25 -12.18 -13.07
C PRO A 64 -2.51 -11.44 -11.75
N LEU A 65 -3.21 -10.30 -11.75
CA LEU A 65 -3.60 -9.58 -10.53
C LEU A 65 -4.70 -10.30 -9.72
N GLU A 66 -5.31 -11.36 -10.25
CA GLU A 66 -6.30 -12.17 -9.52
C GLU A 66 -5.65 -13.13 -8.52
N ASP A 67 -4.39 -13.53 -8.74
CA ASP A 67 -3.59 -14.30 -7.78
C ASP A 67 -2.60 -13.39 -7.04
N LEU A 68 -3.10 -12.69 -6.03
CA LEU A 68 -2.28 -11.80 -5.19
C LEU A 68 -1.14 -12.53 -4.47
N GLY A 69 -1.26 -13.83 -4.20
CA GLY A 69 -0.20 -14.63 -3.57
C GLY A 69 0.98 -14.82 -4.51
N MET A 70 0.70 -15.20 -5.76
CA MET A 70 1.71 -15.31 -6.81
C MET A 70 2.35 -13.95 -7.13
N VAL A 71 1.55 -12.88 -7.20
CA VAL A 71 2.05 -11.52 -7.42
C VAL A 71 3.03 -11.12 -6.31
N GLN A 72 2.66 -11.30 -5.05
CA GLN A 72 3.53 -10.99 -3.91
C GLN A 72 4.85 -11.77 -3.97
N GLN A 73 4.79 -13.07 -4.28
CA GLN A 73 5.99 -13.90 -4.40
C GLN A 73 6.94 -13.40 -5.50
N GLN A 74 6.41 -13.01 -6.66
CA GLN A 74 7.23 -12.45 -7.75
C GLN A 74 7.81 -11.09 -7.37
N LEU A 75 7.03 -10.25 -6.70
CA LEU A 75 7.47 -8.93 -6.27
C LEU A 75 8.53 -8.99 -5.18
N ASP A 76 8.48 -9.96 -4.26
CA ASP A 76 9.53 -10.20 -3.29
C ASP A 76 10.87 -10.51 -3.98
N GLN A 77 10.84 -11.30 -5.05
CA GLN A 77 12.02 -11.61 -5.86
C GLN A 77 12.52 -10.40 -6.63
N MET A 78 11.59 -9.69 -7.29
CA MET A 78 11.90 -8.49 -8.06
C MET A 78 12.43 -7.35 -7.20
N SER A 79 11.97 -7.22 -5.96
CA SER A 79 12.47 -6.20 -5.04
C SER A 79 13.97 -6.37 -4.78
N ILE A 80 14.46 -7.60 -4.63
CA ILE A 80 15.88 -7.89 -4.44
C ILE A 80 16.66 -7.61 -5.72
N ILE A 81 16.14 -8.02 -6.88
CA ILE A 81 16.80 -7.82 -8.18
C ILE A 81 16.90 -6.30 -8.49
N GLY A 82 15.80 -5.57 -8.37
CA GLY A 82 15.74 -4.14 -8.66
C GLY A 82 16.57 -3.28 -7.70
N ARG A 83 16.78 -3.74 -6.45
CA ARG A 83 17.65 -3.07 -5.48
C ARG A 83 19.15 -3.31 -5.71
N CYS A 84 19.54 -4.20 -6.62
CA CYS A 84 20.93 -4.31 -7.07
C CYS A 84 21.43 -2.99 -7.68
N GLU A 85 20.59 -2.35 -8.49
CA GLU A 85 20.85 -1.09 -9.18
C GLU A 85 19.69 -0.12 -8.92
N TYR A 86 19.51 0.25 -7.65
CA TYR A 86 18.28 0.88 -7.20
C TYR A 86 17.99 2.23 -7.85
N GLU A 87 19.02 3.03 -8.12
CA GLU A 87 18.87 4.31 -8.82
C GLU A 87 18.24 4.15 -10.21
N LYS A 88 18.72 3.18 -10.99
CA LYS A 88 18.18 2.88 -12.33
C LYS A 88 16.74 2.38 -12.24
N THR A 89 16.45 1.53 -11.26
CA THR A 89 15.10 1.02 -10.99
C THR A 89 14.14 2.16 -10.63
N CYS A 90 14.52 3.05 -9.70
CA CYS A 90 13.71 4.19 -9.29
C CYS A 90 13.47 5.16 -10.45
N THR A 91 14.50 5.45 -11.25
CA THR A 91 14.39 6.31 -12.44
C THR A 91 13.36 5.76 -13.43
N LEU A 92 13.42 4.46 -13.71
CA LEU A 92 12.46 3.78 -14.57
C LEU A 92 11.03 3.85 -13.99
N LEU A 93 10.86 3.55 -12.71
CA LEU A 93 9.55 3.58 -12.03
C LEU A 93 8.94 4.98 -12.05
N VAL A 94 9.73 6.01 -11.77
CA VAL A 94 9.31 7.42 -11.85
C VAL A 94 8.80 7.74 -13.25
N GLN A 95 9.59 7.42 -14.29
CA GLN A 95 9.22 7.72 -15.68
C GLN A 95 7.91 7.03 -16.09
N LEU A 96 7.78 5.73 -15.80
CA LEU A 96 6.59 4.95 -16.15
C LEU A 96 5.36 5.40 -15.35
N PHE A 97 5.53 5.71 -14.06
CA PHE A 97 4.45 6.19 -13.22
C PHE A 97 3.95 7.55 -13.67
N ASP A 98 4.84 8.52 -13.87
CA ASP A 98 4.45 9.88 -14.25
C ASP A 98 3.72 9.86 -15.61
N GLN A 99 4.22 9.08 -16.58
CA GLN A 99 3.55 8.91 -17.88
C GLN A 99 2.15 8.29 -17.76
N THR A 100 2.02 7.23 -16.95
CA THR A 100 0.74 6.50 -16.81
C THR A 100 -0.27 7.33 -16.01
N ALA A 101 0.17 7.98 -14.93
CA ALA A 101 -0.67 8.84 -14.10
C ALA A 101 -1.16 10.07 -14.87
N GLN A 102 -0.31 10.68 -15.71
CA GLN A 102 -0.71 11.77 -16.58
C GLN A 102 -1.81 11.33 -17.56
N ARG A 103 -1.63 10.20 -18.25
CA ARG A 103 -2.64 9.66 -19.18
C ARG A 103 -3.96 9.35 -18.48
N TYR A 104 -3.89 8.73 -17.30
CA TYR A 104 -5.07 8.49 -16.47
C TYR A 104 -5.79 9.80 -16.14
N GLN A 105 -5.05 10.81 -15.68
CA GLN A 105 -5.58 12.14 -15.34
C GLN A 105 -6.25 12.84 -16.53
N GLU A 106 -5.68 12.74 -17.72
CA GLU A 106 -6.24 13.28 -18.96
C GLU A 106 -7.55 12.55 -19.32
N LEU A 107 -7.58 11.21 -19.25
CA LEU A 107 -8.75 10.41 -19.57
C LEU A 107 -9.93 10.69 -18.63
N ILE A 108 -9.71 10.78 -17.32
CA ILE A 108 -10.77 11.03 -16.35
C ILE A 108 -11.28 12.48 -16.36
N ASN A 109 -10.56 13.40 -17.01
CA ASN A 109 -11.00 14.79 -17.20
C ASN A 109 -11.76 14.99 -18.52
N ASN A 110 -11.58 14.09 -19.49
CA ASN A 110 -12.28 14.14 -20.78
C ASN A 110 -13.69 13.52 -20.67
N VAL A 111 -14.70 14.20 -21.23
CA VAL A 111 -16.08 13.71 -21.27
C VAL A 111 -16.56 13.64 -22.72
N PRO A 112 -17.03 12.46 -23.22
CA PRO A 112 -17.15 11.18 -22.54
C PRO A 112 -15.81 10.43 -22.45
N ALA A 113 -15.49 9.88 -21.28
CA ALA A 113 -14.28 9.07 -21.08
C ALA A 113 -14.47 7.65 -21.67
N SER A 114 -13.43 7.15 -22.35
CA SER A 114 -13.36 5.74 -22.77
C SER A 114 -13.15 4.86 -21.54
N GLN A 115 -14.19 4.11 -21.14
CA GLN A 115 -14.13 3.23 -19.95
C GLN A 115 -13.02 2.18 -20.06
N VAL A 116 -12.78 1.66 -21.28
CA VAL A 116 -11.73 0.66 -21.52
C VAL A 116 -10.35 1.28 -21.32
N ASP A 117 -10.10 2.48 -21.84
CA ASP A 117 -8.79 3.12 -21.71
C ASP A 117 -8.53 3.56 -20.26
N VAL A 118 -9.57 4.00 -19.54
CA VAL A 118 -9.50 4.24 -18.10
C VAL A 118 -9.12 2.96 -17.35
N ALA A 119 -9.81 1.85 -17.60
CA ALA A 119 -9.50 0.56 -16.97
C ALA A 119 -8.07 0.06 -17.29
N ILE A 120 -7.57 0.31 -18.50
CA ILE A 120 -6.18 0.00 -18.86
C ILE A 120 -5.21 0.83 -18.02
N GLN A 121 -5.44 2.13 -17.87
CA GLN A 121 -4.57 2.97 -17.04
C GLN A 121 -4.66 2.59 -15.55
N GLU A 122 -5.84 2.27 -15.04
CA GLU A 122 -6.01 1.77 -13.67
C GLU A 122 -5.24 0.47 -13.42
N GLY A 123 -5.29 -0.49 -14.36
CA GLY A 123 -4.53 -1.74 -14.25
C GLY A 123 -3.01 -1.52 -14.34
N GLN A 124 -2.55 -0.59 -15.19
CA GLN A 124 -1.13 -0.23 -15.27
C GLN A 124 -0.64 0.45 -13.99
N LEU A 125 -1.41 1.39 -13.45
CA LEU A 125 -1.12 2.03 -12.18
C LEU A 125 -1.16 1.03 -11.02
N THR A 126 -2.06 0.05 -11.04
CA THR A 126 -2.12 -1.03 -10.06
C THR A 126 -0.79 -1.79 -10.00
N TRP A 127 -0.26 -2.22 -11.15
CA TRP A 127 1.04 -2.86 -11.23
C TRP A 127 2.16 -1.95 -10.71
N LEU A 128 2.19 -0.69 -11.12
CA LEU A 128 3.22 0.25 -10.70
C LEU A 128 3.19 0.49 -9.19
N VAL A 129 2.02 0.65 -8.58
CA VAL A 129 1.87 0.80 -7.12
C VAL A 129 2.37 -0.44 -6.39
N TYR A 130 2.01 -1.65 -6.85
CA TYR A 130 2.53 -2.89 -6.28
C TYR A 130 4.05 -3.01 -6.39
N ILE A 131 4.63 -2.68 -7.55
CA ILE A 131 6.07 -2.76 -7.78
C ILE A 131 6.82 -1.73 -6.95
N ILE A 132 6.33 -0.49 -6.88
CA ILE A 132 6.90 0.57 -6.03
C ILE A 132 6.86 0.15 -4.56
N ALA A 133 5.71 -0.35 -4.08
CA ALA A 133 5.55 -0.82 -2.72
C ALA A 133 6.55 -1.93 -2.37
N ALA A 134 6.68 -2.93 -3.24
CA ALA A 134 7.62 -4.03 -3.05
C ALA A 134 9.08 -3.56 -3.11
N ALA A 135 9.40 -2.64 -4.03
CA ALA A 135 10.72 -2.03 -4.12
C ALA A 135 11.11 -1.36 -2.78
N ILE A 136 10.24 -0.52 -2.22
CA ILE A 136 10.40 0.11 -0.91
C ILE A 136 10.54 -0.94 0.20
N GLY A 137 9.61 -1.90 0.25
CA GLY A 137 9.52 -2.95 1.26
C GLY A 137 10.66 -3.97 1.25
N GLY A 138 11.34 -4.14 0.12
CA GLY A 138 12.49 -5.03 -0.08
C GLY A 138 13.81 -4.48 0.49
N ARG A 139 13.79 -3.31 1.14
CA ARG A 139 14.97 -2.76 1.81
C ARG A 139 15.42 -3.66 2.95
N VAL A 140 16.68 -4.09 2.91
CA VAL A 140 17.30 -4.85 4.00
C VAL A 140 17.80 -3.87 5.08
N SER A 141 17.46 -4.12 6.35
CA SER A 141 17.68 -3.22 7.49
C SER A 141 19.13 -2.76 7.73
N PHE A 142 20.12 -3.39 7.09
CA PHE A 142 21.54 -3.07 7.25
C PHE A 142 22.07 -2.07 6.20
N ASN A 143 21.27 -1.68 5.21
CA ASN A 143 21.69 -0.80 4.11
C ASN A 143 20.99 0.58 4.21
N THR A 144 21.35 1.34 5.24
CA THR A 144 20.84 2.70 5.53
C THR A 144 21.64 3.75 4.76
N ALA A 145 21.60 3.70 3.43
CA ALA A 145 22.09 4.80 2.61
C ALA A 145 21.01 5.89 2.53
N ASP A 146 21.36 7.10 2.98
CA ASP A 146 20.56 8.33 2.87
C ASP A 146 20.01 8.60 1.45
N GLU A 147 20.71 8.14 0.43
CA GLU A 147 20.33 8.30 -0.98
C GLU A 147 19.06 7.50 -1.30
N TYR A 148 18.94 6.29 -0.74
CA TYR A 148 17.75 5.46 -0.92
C TYR A 148 16.52 6.05 -0.24
N ASP A 149 16.66 6.78 0.88
CA ASP A 149 15.55 7.50 1.52
C ASP A 149 14.97 8.58 0.59
N THR A 150 15.84 9.26 -0.16
CA THR A 150 15.43 10.33 -1.07
C THR A 150 14.68 9.73 -2.27
N MET A 151 15.20 8.64 -2.83
CA MET A 151 14.55 7.90 -3.92
C MET A 151 13.20 7.31 -3.49
N ASP A 152 13.13 6.70 -2.31
CA ASP A 152 11.87 6.19 -1.76
C ASP A 152 10.87 7.34 -1.54
N GLY A 153 11.34 8.49 -1.06
CA GLY A 153 10.51 9.69 -0.90
C GLY A 153 9.86 10.16 -2.21
N GLU A 154 10.60 10.15 -3.32
CA GLU A 154 10.07 10.47 -4.66
C GLU A 154 8.95 9.52 -5.09
N LEU A 155 9.14 8.22 -4.85
CA LEU A 155 8.16 7.19 -5.22
C LEU A 155 6.92 7.27 -4.32
N ILE A 156 7.09 7.44 -3.00
CA ILE A 156 6.00 7.59 -2.03
C ILE A 156 5.16 8.82 -2.38
N CYS A 157 5.79 9.95 -2.74
CA CYS A 157 5.06 11.17 -3.12
C CYS A 157 4.09 10.92 -4.27
N ARG A 158 4.54 10.22 -5.31
CA ARG A 158 3.75 9.89 -6.50
C ARG A 158 2.55 9.00 -6.18
N VAL A 159 2.78 7.96 -5.37
CA VAL A 159 1.70 7.04 -4.97
C VAL A 159 0.66 7.78 -4.11
N LEU A 160 1.08 8.66 -3.19
CA LEU A 160 0.17 9.46 -2.37
C LEU A 160 -0.60 10.52 -3.19
N GLN A 161 0.02 11.09 -4.22
CA GLN A 161 -0.68 11.99 -5.16
C GLN A 161 -1.76 11.23 -5.95
N LEU A 162 -1.45 10.02 -6.43
CA LEU A 162 -2.43 9.16 -7.10
C LEU A 162 -3.56 8.74 -6.15
N MET A 163 -3.25 8.43 -4.88
CA MET A 163 -4.25 8.16 -3.85
C MET A 163 -5.21 9.35 -3.71
N ASN A 164 -4.70 10.58 -3.57
CA ASN A 164 -5.55 11.77 -3.49
C ASN A 164 -6.44 11.93 -4.74
N LEU A 165 -5.89 11.64 -5.93
CA LEU A 165 -6.64 11.72 -7.18
C LEU A 165 -7.81 10.72 -7.23
N THR A 166 -7.55 9.47 -6.81
CA THR A 166 -8.53 8.38 -6.84
C THR A 166 -9.57 8.52 -5.73
N ASP A 167 -9.15 8.87 -4.51
CA ASP A 167 -10.05 9.08 -3.36
C ASP A 167 -11.03 10.23 -3.58
N ASN A 168 -10.60 11.32 -4.23
CA ASN A 168 -11.49 12.44 -4.58
C ASN A 168 -12.64 12.05 -5.51
N ARG A 169 -12.53 10.91 -6.20
CA ARG A 169 -13.52 10.42 -7.18
C ARG A 169 -14.20 9.13 -6.75
N ILE A 170 -13.88 8.61 -5.57
CA ILE A 170 -14.37 7.32 -5.08
C ILE A 170 -15.91 7.21 -5.09
N SER A 171 -16.62 8.32 -4.94
CA SER A 171 -18.09 8.39 -5.01
C SER A 171 -18.67 8.19 -6.41
N GLN A 172 -17.87 8.41 -7.45
CA GLN A 172 -18.23 8.25 -8.86
C GLN A 172 -17.87 6.85 -9.40
N GLY A 173 -17.14 6.06 -8.61
CA GLY A 173 -16.57 4.78 -8.98
C GLY A 173 -15.11 4.67 -8.53
N GLY A 174 -14.61 3.45 -8.44
CA GLY A 174 -13.22 3.18 -8.10
C GLY A 174 -12.77 1.83 -8.60
N CYS A 175 -11.45 1.61 -8.58
CA CYS A 175 -10.85 0.35 -8.98
C CYS A 175 -10.40 -0.44 -7.74
N GLU A 176 -11.09 -1.56 -7.46
CA GLU A 176 -10.76 -2.42 -6.30
C GLU A 176 -9.32 -2.93 -6.35
N LYS A 177 -8.82 -3.29 -7.54
CA LYS A 177 -7.44 -3.77 -7.73
C LYS A 177 -6.42 -2.70 -7.36
N LEU A 178 -6.67 -1.45 -7.78
CA LEU A 178 -5.81 -0.33 -7.42
C LEU A 178 -5.87 -0.02 -5.92
N GLU A 179 -7.04 -0.12 -5.30
CA GLU A 179 -7.20 0.08 -3.87
C GLU A 179 -6.44 -0.98 -3.05
N LEU A 180 -6.51 -2.25 -3.46
CA LEU A 180 -5.71 -3.32 -2.83
C LEU A 180 -4.21 -3.07 -2.98
N ALA A 181 -3.76 -2.51 -4.10
CA ALA A 181 -2.37 -2.08 -4.29
C ALA A 181 -2.00 -0.92 -3.36
N MET A 182 -2.90 0.05 -3.17
CA MET A 182 -2.70 1.16 -2.22
C MET A 182 -2.54 0.65 -0.78
N ILE A 183 -3.36 -0.32 -0.36
CA ILE A 183 -3.24 -0.92 0.97
C ILE A 183 -1.89 -1.62 1.12
N TYR A 184 -1.48 -2.43 0.13
CA TYR A 184 -0.17 -3.08 0.15
C TYR A 184 0.99 -2.07 0.17
N PHE A 185 0.86 -0.94 -0.54
CA PHE A 185 1.80 0.17 -0.44
C PHE A 185 1.91 0.73 0.98
N PHE A 186 0.79 0.99 1.65
CA PHE A 186 0.80 1.45 3.04
C PHE A 186 1.43 0.41 3.99
N GLU A 187 1.19 -0.89 3.77
CA GLU A 187 1.84 -1.95 4.53
C GLU A 187 3.38 -1.88 4.42
N GLN A 188 3.92 -1.77 3.19
CA GLN A 188 5.36 -1.67 2.98
C GLN A 188 5.93 -0.33 3.46
N PHE A 189 5.22 0.78 3.24
CA PHE A 189 5.62 2.09 3.72
C PHE A 189 5.72 2.11 5.26
N ARG A 190 4.72 1.54 5.95
CA ARG A 190 4.72 1.40 7.41
C ARG A 190 5.92 0.60 7.88
N LYS A 191 6.14 -0.57 7.28
CA LYS A 191 7.20 -1.51 7.67
C LYS A 191 8.59 -0.86 7.66
N ILE A 192 8.84 0.06 6.74
CA ILE A 192 10.16 0.65 6.53
C ILE A 192 10.31 2.00 7.23
N TYR A 193 9.25 2.82 7.27
CA TYR A 193 9.35 4.23 7.64
C TYR A 193 8.49 4.64 8.84
N VAL A 194 7.63 3.77 9.38
CA VAL A 194 6.81 4.05 10.58
C VAL A 194 7.11 3.07 11.72
N GLY A 195 7.52 3.58 12.88
CA GLY A 195 7.81 2.77 14.08
C GLY A 195 9.09 3.15 14.82
N ASP A 196 9.35 2.45 15.92
CA ASP A 196 10.37 2.82 16.91
C ASP A 196 11.82 2.71 16.45
N GLN A 197 12.09 1.91 15.40
CA GLN A 197 13.45 1.68 14.90
C GLN A 197 13.87 2.61 13.75
N ILE A 198 12.99 3.52 13.31
CA ILE A 198 13.34 4.47 12.25
C ILE A 198 14.10 5.66 12.84
N GLN A 199 15.25 5.94 12.22
CA GLN A 199 16.03 7.13 12.57
C GLN A 199 15.18 8.38 12.33
N ARG A 200 15.03 9.21 13.37
CA ARG A 200 14.20 10.43 13.39
C ARG A 200 14.58 11.49 12.34
N THR A 201 15.60 11.23 11.52
CA THR A 201 16.19 12.15 10.53
C THR A 201 16.23 11.54 9.12
N SER A 202 15.32 10.61 8.79
CA SER A 202 15.24 10.05 7.43
C SER A 202 14.94 11.14 6.40
N LYS A 203 15.71 11.15 5.29
CA LYS A 203 15.51 12.12 4.19
C LYS A 203 14.16 11.91 3.47
N VAL A 204 13.48 10.80 3.72
CA VAL A 204 12.13 10.54 3.20
C VAL A 204 11.15 11.62 3.66
N TYR A 205 11.19 11.99 4.95
CA TYR A 205 10.28 12.99 5.53
C TYR A 205 10.57 14.39 5.01
N LYS A 206 11.84 14.68 4.71
CA LYS A 206 12.21 15.93 4.05
C LYS A 206 11.51 16.02 2.68
N ARG A 207 11.58 14.95 1.88
CA ARG A 207 10.97 14.95 0.55
C ARG A 207 9.44 15.03 0.61
N LEU A 208 8.82 14.28 1.53
CA LEU A 208 7.37 14.34 1.77
C LEU A 208 6.91 15.73 2.22
N SER A 209 7.71 16.41 3.04
CA SER A 209 7.45 17.79 3.46
C SER A 209 7.45 18.74 2.27
N GLU A 210 8.47 18.66 1.41
CA GLU A 210 8.63 19.54 0.24
C GLU A 210 7.50 19.38 -0.79
N VAL A 211 7.03 18.15 -1.03
CA VAL A 211 6.07 17.85 -2.10
C VAL A 211 4.63 17.84 -1.60
N LEU A 212 4.39 17.32 -0.38
CA LEU A 212 3.05 17.06 0.16
C LEU A 212 2.74 17.84 1.44
N GLY A 213 3.71 18.56 2.00
CA GLY A 213 3.57 19.22 3.31
C GLY A 213 3.53 18.25 4.49
N VAL A 214 3.93 16.98 4.29
CA VAL A 214 3.94 15.93 5.32
C VAL A 214 5.33 15.89 5.97
N ALA A 215 5.49 16.65 7.05
CA ALA A 215 6.80 16.95 7.63
C ALA A 215 7.34 15.90 8.60
N ASP A 216 6.46 15.12 9.23
CA ASP A 216 6.84 14.19 10.28
C ASP A 216 5.99 12.91 10.29
N GLU A 217 6.39 11.98 11.14
CA GLU A 217 5.71 10.70 11.33
C GLU A 217 4.26 10.86 11.81
N ALA A 218 3.92 11.89 12.58
CA ALA A 218 2.55 12.09 13.05
C ALA A 218 1.62 12.48 11.88
N MET A 219 2.10 13.33 10.98
CA MET A 219 1.40 13.66 9.74
C MET A 219 1.27 12.44 8.83
N VAL A 220 2.31 11.60 8.72
CA VAL A 220 2.20 10.32 7.99
C VAL A 220 1.14 9.43 8.62
N LEU A 221 1.12 9.26 9.94
CA LEU A 221 0.09 8.48 10.64
C LEU A 221 -1.33 9.03 10.39
N SER A 222 -1.50 10.36 10.30
CA SER A 222 -2.78 10.97 9.89
C SER A 222 -3.18 10.56 8.46
N VAL A 223 -2.24 10.54 7.50
CA VAL A 223 -2.50 10.03 6.15
C VAL A 223 -2.97 8.57 6.17
N PHE A 224 -2.31 7.71 6.95
CA PHE A 224 -2.71 6.31 7.12
C PHE A 224 -4.15 6.18 7.66
N ILE A 225 -4.47 6.86 8.76
CA ILE A 225 -5.80 6.75 9.38
C ILE A 225 -6.88 7.35 8.47
N ARG A 226 -6.60 8.44 7.76
CA ARG A 226 -7.54 9.01 6.80
C ARG A 226 -7.83 8.06 5.65
N LYS A 227 -6.81 7.34 5.16
CA LYS A 227 -7.01 6.31 4.13
C LYS A 227 -7.83 5.14 4.66
N ILE A 228 -7.53 4.66 5.87
CA ILE A 228 -8.32 3.61 6.55
C ILE A 228 -9.78 4.02 6.66
N LEU A 229 -10.06 5.24 7.14
CA LEU A 229 -11.41 5.78 7.25
C LEU A 229 -12.13 5.83 5.89
N THR A 230 -11.44 6.31 4.86
CA THR A 230 -11.97 6.38 3.49
C THR A 230 -12.37 4.99 3.01
N ASN A 231 -11.52 4.00 3.23
CA ASN A 231 -11.79 2.63 2.81
C ASN A 231 -12.95 1.99 3.58
N LEU A 232 -12.99 2.13 4.90
CA LEU A 232 -14.09 1.60 5.71
C LEU A 232 -15.45 2.25 5.37
N LYS A 233 -15.43 3.50 4.90
CA LYS A 233 -16.63 4.24 4.51
C LYS A 233 -17.14 3.87 3.12
N TYR A 234 -16.26 3.89 2.11
CA TYR A 234 -16.67 3.78 0.70
C TYR A 234 -16.54 2.36 0.12
N TRP A 235 -15.64 1.53 0.64
CA TRP A 235 -15.39 0.16 0.14
C TRP A 235 -16.09 -0.93 0.95
N SER A 236 -17.17 -0.60 1.67
CA SER A 236 -17.91 -1.53 2.55
C SER A 236 -18.46 -2.78 1.86
N ARG A 237 -18.57 -2.79 0.52
CA ARG A 237 -19.03 -3.94 -0.27
C ARG A 237 -17.91 -4.93 -0.61
N SER A 238 -16.65 -4.51 -0.54
CA SER A 238 -15.51 -5.36 -0.87
C SER A 238 -14.90 -5.92 0.42
N GLU A 239 -15.26 -7.17 0.72
CA GLU A 239 -14.76 -7.88 1.90
C GLU A 239 -13.22 -7.90 1.94
N GLN A 240 -12.57 -8.07 0.79
CA GLN A 240 -11.11 -8.12 0.72
C GLN A 240 -10.47 -6.78 1.13
N ILE A 241 -11.00 -5.67 0.64
CA ILE A 241 -10.53 -4.31 0.98
C ILE A 241 -10.73 -4.04 2.46
N ILE A 242 -11.92 -4.36 3.01
CA ILE A 242 -12.22 -4.15 4.43
C ILE A 242 -11.29 -4.98 5.31
N ASN A 243 -11.11 -6.27 5.03
CA ASN A 243 -10.22 -7.14 5.80
C ASN A 243 -8.78 -6.62 5.82
N ARG A 244 -8.23 -6.25 4.65
CA ARG A 244 -6.85 -5.73 4.55
C ARG A 244 -6.70 -4.36 5.22
N THR A 245 -7.69 -3.48 5.06
CA THR A 245 -7.73 -2.17 5.73
C THR A 245 -7.74 -2.31 7.25
N LEU A 246 -8.55 -3.24 7.79
CA LEU A 246 -8.61 -3.51 9.22
C LEU A 246 -7.34 -4.17 9.75
N GLN A 247 -6.68 -5.02 8.95
CA GLN A 247 -5.38 -5.56 9.31
C GLN A 247 -4.33 -4.45 9.45
N LEU A 248 -4.31 -3.49 8.51
CA LEU A 248 -3.43 -2.33 8.59
C LEU A 248 -3.68 -1.48 9.86
N LEU A 249 -4.95 -1.25 10.20
CA LEU A 249 -5.33 -0.58 11.45
C LEU A 249 -4.86 -1.37 12.69
N SER A 250 -5.09 -2.69 12.69
CA SER A 250 -4.66 -3.58 13.76
C SER A 250 -3.15 -3.50 13.97
N ASP A 251 -2.38 -3.59 12.88
CA ASP A 251 -0.92 -3.51 12.91
C ASP A 251 -0.41 -2.17 13.48
N LEU A 252 -1.04 -1.05 13.10
CA LEU A 252 -0.74 0.27 13.66
C LEU A 252 -1.06 0.37 15.16
N SER A 253 -2.08 -0.36 15.62
CA SER A 253 -2.53 -0.36 17.02
C SER A 253 -1.67 -1.20 17.98
N VAL A 254 -0.66 -1.93 17.49
CA VAL A 254 0.18 -2.79 18.34
C VAL A 254 1.36 -2.03 18.96
N GLY A 255 1.97 -1.10 18.24
CA GLY A 255 3.19 -0.42 18.67
C GLY A 255 2.91 0.69 19.68
N TYR A 256 3.49 0.60 20.90
CA TYR A 256 3.23 1.56 21.98
C TYR A 256 3.45 3.03 21.58
N THR A 257 4.59 3.35 20.96
CA THR A 257 4.90 4.72 20.53
C THR A 257 3.98 5.20 19.41
N SER A 258 3.68 4.34 18.44
CA SER A 258 2.76 4.63 17.35
C SER A 258 1.36 4.93 17.90
N VAL A 259 0.85 4.12 18.82
CA VAL A 259 -0.45 4.36 19.45
C VAL A 259 -0.48 5.68 20.21
N ARG A 260 0.55 6.03 20.98
CA ARG A 260 0.61 7.33 21.68
C ARG A 260 0.54 8.55 20.75
N LYS A 261 1.02 8.41 19.51
CA LYS A 261 0.86 9.45 18.47
C LYS A 261 -0.53 9.39 17.86
N LEU A 262 -0.98 8.19 17.48
CA LEU A 262 -2.30 7.94 16.85
C LEU A 262 -3.44 8.50 17.68
N VAL A 263 -3.47 8.27 18.99
CA VAL A 263 -4.54 8.74 19.87
C VAL A 263 -4.64 10.27 19.96
N LYS A 264 -3.63 11.03 19.50
CA LYS A 264 -3.70 12.49 19.45
C LYS A 264 -4.32 13.01 18.15
N LEU A 265 -4.49 12.15 17.15
CA LEU A 265 -5.05 12.51 15.85
C LEU A 265 -6.57 12.64 15.94
N GLU A 266 -7.10 13.69 15.31
CA GLU A 266 -8.55 13.93 15.25
C GLU A 266 -9.26 12.76 14.55
N GLU A 267 -8.64 12.15 13.53
CA GLU A 267 -9.22 11.02 12.81
C GLU A 267 -9.39 9.79 13.71
N VAL A 268 -8.46 9.55 14.64
CA VAL A 268 -8.58 8.44 15.61
C VAL A 268 -9.63 8.77 16.68
N GLN A 269 -9.69 10.02 17.13
CA GLN A 269 -10.77 10.45 18.03
C GLN A 269 -12.12 10.28 17.35
N PHE A 270 -12.27 10.65 16.09
CA PHE A 270 -13.49 10.41 15.33
C PHE A 270 -13.89 8.93 15.34
N MET A 271 -12.95 8.01 15.08
CA MET A 271 -13.22 6.57 15.11
C MET A 271 -13.68 6.06 16.48
N LEU A 272 -13.06 6.56 17.57
CA LEU A 272 -13.40 6.16 18.94
C LEU A 272 -14.77 6.67 19.41
N HIS A 273 -15.30 7.73 18.81
CA HIS A 273 -16.61 8.28 19.15
C HIS A 273 -17.72 7.83 18.18
N ASN A 274 -17.37 7.38 16.96
CA ASN A 274 -18.31 7.17 15.86
C ASN A 274 -18.23 5.76 15.26
N HIS A 275 -18.16 4.72 16.08
CA HIS A 275 -17.99 3.30 15.68
C HIS A 275 -19.30 2.53 15.50
N THR A 276 -20.24 3.08 14.73
CA THR A 276 -21.54 2.45 14.40
C THR A 276 -21.69 2.20 12.90
N SER A 277 -22.77 1.48 12.51
CA SER A 277 -23.09 1.23 11.11
C SER A 277 -23.46 2.48 10.31
N GLU A 278 -23.72 3.61 10.97
CA GLU A 278 -23.95 4.91 10.31
C GLU A 278 -22.67 5.44 9.65
N HIS A 279 -21.54 5.27 10.32
CA HIS A 279 -20.24 5.74 9.84
C HIS A 279 -19.44 4.63 9.13
N PHE A 280 -19.64 3.39 9.57
CA PHE A 280 -18.93 2.22 9.08
C PHE A 280 -19.93 1.13 8.67
N PRO A 281 -20.39 1.13 7.40
CA PRO A 281 -21.49 0.26 6.98
C PRO A 281 -21.26 -1.25 7.22
N PHE A 282 -20.00 -1.70 7.24
CA PHE A 282 -19.63 -3.10 7.54
C PHE A 282 -19.99 -3.54 8.98
N LEU A 283 -20.31 -2.61 9.88
CA LEU A 283 -20.80 -2.90 11.24
C LEU A 283 -22.31 -3.20 11.29
N GLY A 284 -23.01 -3.10 10.15
CA GLY A 284 -24.46 -3.30 10.03
C GLY A 284 -24.93 -4.74 10.31
N SER A 285 -26.26 -4.90 10.44
CA SER A 285 -26.90 -6.17 10.83
C SER A 285 -27.07 -7.19 9.70
N ALA A 286 -26.56 -6.93 8.50
CA ALA A 286 -26.57 -7.90 7.40
C ALA A 286 -25.49 -8.96 7.66
N MET A 287 -25.75 -9.87 8.60
CA MET A 287 -24.76 -10.78 9.18
C MET A 287 -24.24 -11.82 8.17
N GLN A 288 -23.12 -11.55 7.52
CA GLN A 288 -22.23 -12.58 7.00
C GLN A 288 -21.18 -12.96 8.07
N LEU A 289 -20.70 -14.20 8.05
CA LEU A 289 -19.65 -14.67 8.97
C LEU A 289 -18.35 -13.86 8.85
N SER A 290 -18.04 -13.35 7.67
CA SER A 290 -16.91 -12.47 7.39
C SER A 290 -17.02 -11.14 8.13
N ASP A 291 -18.20 -10.51 8.13
CA ASP A 291 -18.45 -9.26 8.84
C ASP A 291 -18.20 -9.40 10.35
N MET A 292 -18.49 -10.57 10.94
CA MET A 292 -18.19 -10.82 12.35
C MET A 292 -16.69 -10.78 12.63
N ARG A 293 -15.85 -11.35 11.75
CA ARG A 293 -14.40 -11.31 11.88
C ARG A 293 -13.88 -9.88 11.74
N CYS A 294 -14.36 -9.13 10.76
CA CYS A 294 -14.01 -7.72 10.56
C CYS A 294 -14.34 -6.90 11.82
N ARG A 295 -15.53 -7.09 12.40
CA ARG A 295 -15.95 -6.44 13.65
C ARG A 295 -15.00 -6.75 14.81
N SER A 296 -14.62 -8.01 14.99
CA SER A 296 -13.68 -8.40 16.04
C SER A 296 -12.32 -7.73 15.87
N VAL A 297 -11.77 -7.69 14.66
CA VAL A 297 -10.48 -7.03 14.38
C VAL A 297 -10.59 -5.52 14.63
N PHE A 298 -11.66 -4.89 14.17
CA PHE A 298 -11.92 -3.46 14.35
C PHE A 298 -11.99 -3.07 15.83
N TYR A 299 -12.82 -3.74 16.63
CA TYR A 299 -12.95 -3.43 18.05
C TYR A 299 -11.72 -3.84 18.87
N THR A 300 -10.97 -4.86 18.44
CA THR A 300 -9.67 -5.17 19.05
C THR A 300 -8.69 -4.01 18.86
N ALA A 301 -8.61 -3.44 17.65
CA ALA A 301 -7.75 -2.31 17.38
C ALA A 301 -8.20 -1.04 18.12
N LEU A 302 -9.50 -0.71 18.10
CA LEU A 302 -10.05 0.43 18.83
C LEU A 302 -9.86 0.29 20.35
N GLY A 303 -10.03 -0.92 20.90
CA GLY A 303 -9.80 -1.17 22.32
C GLY A 303 -8.35 -0.87 22.72
N ARG A 304 -7.36 -1.27 21.91
CA ARG A 304 -5.95 -0.92 22.15
C ARG A 304 -5.70 0.58 22.11
N LEU A 305 -6.32 1.29 21.16
CA LEU A 305 -6.22 2.74 21.03
C LEU A 305 -6.87 3.46 22.23
N LEU A 306 -8.03 2.97 22.68
CA LEU A 306 -8.76 3.51 23.83
C LEU A 306 -7.93 3.38 25.12
N LEU A 307 -7.43 2.17 25.40
CA LEU A 307 -6.79 1.81 26.67
C LEU A 307 -5.54 2.65 27.00
N ILE A 308 -4.83 3.17 26.00
CA ILE A 308 -3.61 3.95 26.23
C ILE A 308 -3.87 5.29 26.92
N ASN A 309 -5.01 5.92 26.68
CA ASN A 309 -5.40 7.18 27.29
C ASN A 309 -6.59 7.03 28.25
N LEU A 310 -7.04 5.80 28.52
CA LEU A 310 -8.23 5.59 29.34
C LEU A 310 -7.97 5.97 30.81
N GLY A 311 -6.81 5.57 31.37
CA GLY A 311 -6.48 5.92 32.76
C GLY A 311 -7.61 5.59 33.74
N GLU A 312 -8.10 6.60 34.46
CA GLU A 312 -9.26 6.55 35.37
C GLU A 312 -10.51 7.27 34.79
N ASP A 313 -10.53 7.59 33.49
CA ASP A 313 -11.63 8.30 32.82
C ASP A 313 -12.78 7.32 32.50
N GLU A 314 -13.60 7.02 33.51
CA GLU A 314 -14.77 6.15 33.41
C GLU A 314 -15.79 6.67 32.40
N ASP A 315 -16.01 7.99 32.34
CA ASP A 315 -16.96 8.62 31.42
C ASP A 315 -16.62 8.31 29.96
N LYS A 316 -15.33 8.36 29.61
CA LYS A 316 -14.86 8.03 28.27
C LYS A 316 -15.05 6.55 27.93
N PHE A 317 -14.88 5.65 28.91
CA PHE A 317 -15.18 4.23 28.72
C PHE A 317 -16.67 4.01 28.47
N GLU A 318 -17.54 4.63 29.28
CA GLU A 318 -18.99 4.52 29.14
C GLU A 318 -19.47 5.02 27.78
N GLN A 319 -19.00 6.19 27.34
CA GLN A 319 -19.32 6.74 26.02
C GLN A 319 -18.90 5.80 24.89
N PHE A 320 -17.72 5.18 24.99
CA PHE A 320 -17.28 4.19 24.00
C PHE A 320 -18.18 2.94 23.97
N MET A 321 -18.66 2.49 25.14
CA MET A 321 -19.48 1.28 25.27
C MET A 321 -20.95 1.50 24.89
N MET A 322 -21.48 2.73 24.98
CA MET A 322 -22.88 3.06 24.70
C MET A 322 -23.44 2.45 23.39
N PRO A 323 -22.77 2.57 22.22
CA PRO A 323 -23.32 2.03 20.97
C PRO A 323 -23.32 0.48 20.92
N LEU A 324 -22.57 -0.17 21.80
CA LEU A 324 -22.47 -1.63 21.91
C LEU A 324 -23.52 -2.19 22.88
N THR A 325 -23.88 -1.43 23.91
CA THR A 325 -24.85 -1.83 24.95
C THR A 325 -26.28 -1.42 24.62
N GLY A 326 -26.48 -0.32 23.88
CA GLY A 326 -27.80 0.24 23.53
C GLY A 326 -28.62 -0.57 22.51
N LYS A 327 -28.12 -1.70 21.98
CA LYS A 327 -28.87 -2.63 21.11
C LYS A 327 -29.50 -3.82 21.86
N HIS A 328 -29.53 -3.79 23.19
CA HIS A 328 -30.22 -4.79 24.02
C HIS A 328 -31.57 -4.29 24.59
N GLU A 329 -32.32 -3.48 23.84
CA GLU A 329 -33.76 -3.33 24.09
C GLU A 329 -34.52 -4.28 23.15
N TYR A 330 -34.81 -5.46 23.72
CA TYR A 330 -35.77 -6.53 23.36
C TYR A 330 -36.29 -6.68 21.93
#